data_AF-A0A959T2G7-F1
#
_entry.id   AF-A0A959T2G7-F1
#
_cell.length_a   1.000
_cell.length_b   1.000
_cell.length_c   1.000
_cell.angle_alpha   90.00
_cell.angle_beta   90.00
_cell.angle_gamma   90.00
#
_symmetry.space_group_name_H-M   'P 1'
#
loop_
_entity.id
_entity.type
_entity.pdbx_description
1 polymer ?
#
loop_
_entity_poly.entity_id
_entity_poly.type
_entity_poly.pdbx_seq_one_letter_code
_entity_poly.pdbx_strand_id
1 'polypeptide(L)'
;ASPTSTITGLGIGANVFQWTVDNGPCGAPTSDQVTIFLYDNTAPAANAGADQSLCTPAGSTTLDGNAPVGAAIGTWTLVTGSGTFADANDP
;
A
#
# COMPACT_ATOMS: atom_id res chain seq x y z
N ALA A 1 -20.39 -5.25 29.50
CA ALA A 1 -20.48 -4.96 28.06
C ALA A 1 -19.06 -4.96 27.50
N SER A 2 -18.81 -5.68 26.40
CA SER A 2 -17.51 -5.62 25.70
C SER A 2 -17.58 -4.49 24.68
N PRO A 3 -16.61 -3.56 24.63
CA PRO A 3 -16.62 -2.43 23.69
C PRO A 3 -16.12 -2.88 22.31
N THR A 4 -16.70 -3.95 21.77
CA THR A 4 -16.29 -4.56 20.50
C THR A 4 -17.44 -4.47 19.51
N SER A 5 -17.14 -4.07 18.27
CA SER A 5 -18.08 -4.03 17.16
C SER A 5 -17.53 -4.86 16.00
N THR A 6 -18.42 -5.57 15.29
CA THR A 6 -18.07 -6.32 14.08
C THR A 6 -18.42 -5.47 12.86
N ILE A 7 -17.46 -5.34 11.94
CA ILE A 7 -17.66 -4.67 10.64
C ILE A 7 -17.74 -5.74 9.55
N THR A 8 -18.69 -5.60 8.63
CA THR A 8 -18.86 -6.45 7.45
C THR A 8 -18.96 -5.60 6.20
N GLY A 9 -18.62 -6.15 5.03
CA GLY A 9 -18.74 -5.44 3.75
C GLY A 9 -17.66 -4.38 3.50
N LEU A 10 -16.44 -4.61 3.99
CA LEU A 10 -15.28 -3.77 3.69
C LEU A 10 -15.00 -3.74 2.17
N GLY A 11 -14.66 -2.57 1.65
CA GLY A 11 -14.18 -2.43 0.26
C GLY A 11 -12.69 -2.75 0.16
N ILE A 12 -12.23 -3.19 -1.02
CA ILE A 12 -10.79 -3.34 -1.30
C ILE A 12 -10.12 -1.96 -1.18
N GLY A 13 -8.96 -1.91 -0.53
CA GLY A 13 -8.26 -0.67 -0.23
C GLY A 13 -8.35 -0.26 1.22
N ALA A 14 -8.11 1.03 1.48
CA ALA A 14 -8.17 1.61 2.81
C ALA A 14 -9.61 1.91 3.24
N ASN A 15 -10.01 1.37 4.39
CA ASN A 15 -11.27 1.68 5.05
C ASN A 15 -10.96 2.40 6.36
N VAL A 16 -11.32 3.69 6.47
CA VAL A 16 -11.05 4.51 7.65
C VAL A 16 -12.31 4.66 8.47
N PHE A 17 -12.24 4.28 9.75
CA PHE A 17 -13.34 4.38 10.71
C PHE A 17 -12.94 5.28 11.87
N GLN A 18 -13.90 6.02 12.41
CA GLN A 18 -13.69 6.89 13.56
C GLN A 18 -14.54 6.45 14.73
N TRP A 19 -13.91 6.30 15.90
CA TRP A 19 -14.58 6.14 17.18
C TRP A 19 -14.66 7.51 17.86
N THR A 20 -15.85 7.91 18.30
CA THR A 20 -16.07 9.18 19.01
C THR A 20 -16.69 8.89 20.37
N VAL A 21 -16.14 9.47 21.42
CA VAL A 21 -16.66 9.40 22.78
C VAL A 21 -17.13 10.79 23.19
N ASP A 22 -18.42 10.91 23.49
CA ASP A 22 -19.04 12.12 24.03
C ASP A 22 -19.28 11.92 25.53
N ASN A 23 -18.69 12.79 26.36
CA ASN A 23 -18.86 12.79 27.81
C ASN A 23 -19.87 13.85 28.29
N GLY A 24 -20.78 14.27 27.40
CA GLY A 24 -21.85 15.21 27.68
C GLY A 24 -21.32 16.58 28.09
N PRO A 25 -21.78 17.18 29.20
CA PRO A 25 -21.36 18.52 29.61
C PRO A 25 -19.89 18.58 30.08
N CYS A 26 -19.25 17.43 30.30
CA CYS A 26 -17.89 17.31 30.82
C CYS A 26 -16.80 17.41 29.73
N GLY A 27 -16.98 18.30 28.76
CA GLY A 27 -16.00 18.61 27.72
C GLY A 27 -16.47 18.34 26.30
N ALA A 28 -15.60 18.63 25.33
CA ALA A 28 -15.85 18.29 23.93
C ALA A 28 -15.66 16.78 23.70
N PRO A 29 -16.35 16.17 22.73
CA PRO A 29 -16.13 14.79 22.36
C PRO A 29 -14.68 14.54 21.93
N THR A 30 -14.13 13.38 22.30
CA THR A 30 -12.82 12.92 21.84
C THR A 30 -13.00 11.90 20.72
N SER A 31 -12.11 11.89 19.73
CA SER A 31 -12.16 10.90 18.65
C SER A 31 -10.80 10.26 18.37
N ASP A 32 -10.85 9.04 17.84
CA ASP A 32 -9.70 8.28 17.34
C ASP A 32 -10.06 7.55 16.05
N GLN A 33 -9.10 7.39 15.14
CA GLN A 33 -9.31 6.77 13.83
C GLN A 33 -8.53 5.47 13.69
N VAL A 34 -9.16 4.48 13.06
CA VAL A 34 -8.52 3.22 12.67
C VAL A 34 -8.63 3.04 11.16
N THR A 35 -7.51 2.67 10.53
CA THR A 35 -7.47 2.31 9.11
C THR A 35 -7.34 0.79 8.97
N ILE A 36 -8.24 0.19 8.21
CA ILE A 36 -8.22 -1.23 7.85
C ILE A 36 -7.95 -1.34 6.35
N PHE A 37 -6.85 -2.00 5.99
CA PHE A 37 -6.52 -2.30 4.60
C PHE A 37 -7.06 -3.68 4.23
N LEU A 38 -8.00 -3.72 3.28
CA LEU A 38 -8.45 -4.97 2.68
C LEU A 38 -7.71 -5.19 1.37
N TYR A 39 -7.00 -6.31 1.29
CA TYR A 39 -6.26 -6.71 0.09
C TYR A 39 -7.11 -7.63 -0.79
N ASP A 40 -6.95 -7.48 -2.10
CA ASP A 40 -7.58 -8.34 -3.09
C ASP A 40 -6.77 -9.63 -3.25
N ASN A 41 -7.38 -10.78 -2.95
CA ASN A 41 -6.72 -12.08 -3.10
C ASN A 41 -6.66 -12.58 -4.55
N THR A 42 -7.28 -11.87 -5.48
CA THR A 42 -7.21 -12.11 -6.92
C THR A 42 -6.21 -11.19 -7.62
N ALA A 43 -5.51 -10.33 -6.86
CA ALA A 43 -4.44 -9.49 -7.41
C ALA A 43 -3.41 -10.34 -8.18
N PRO A 44 -2.97 -9.89 -9.36
CA PRO A 44 -1.97 -10.61 -10.15
C PRO A 44 -0.65 -10.75 -9.39
N ALA A 45 0.03 -11.87 -9.60
CA ALA A 45 1.37 -12.08 -9.07
C ALA A 45 2.34 -11.01 -9.58
N ALA A 46 3.38 -10.71 -8.79
CA ALA A 46 4.41 -9.76 -9.18
C ALA A 46 5.09 -10.19 -10.50
N ASN A 47 5.20 -9.24 -11.42
CA ASN A 47 5.81 -9.39 -12.73
C ASN A 47 6.69 -8.16 -12.98
N ALA A 48 8.00 -8.37 -13.12
CA ALA A 48 9.00 -7.33 -13.29
C ALA A 48 9.26 -6.94 -14.77
N GLY A 49 8.51 -7.53 -15.70
CA GLY A 49 8.79 -7.42 -17.12
C GLY A 49 9.88 -8.40 -17.59
N ALA A 50 10.41 -8.16 -18.78
CA ALA A 50 11.48 -8.96 -19.37
C ALA A 50 12.87 -8.46 -18.93
N ASP A 51 13.85 -9.35 -18.91
CA ASP A 51 15.24 -8.99 -18.65
C ASP A 51 15.77 -8.02 -19.71
N GLN A 52 16.52 -7.01 -19.26
CA GLN A 52 17.06 -5.95 -20.12
C GLN A 52 18.57 -6.11 -20.32
N SER A 53 19.06 -5.72 -21.49
CA SER A 53 20.49 -5.70 -21.83
C SER A 53 20.84 -4.36 -22.46
N LEU A 54 21.86 -3.68 -21.90
CA LEU A 54 22.29 -2.36 -22.35
C LEU A 54 23.77 -2.37 -22.73
N CYS A 55 24.11 -1.61 -23.78
CA CYS A 55 25.49 -1.32 -24.14
C CYS A 55 25.88 0.06 -23.62
N THR A 56 27.15 0.20 -23.21
CA THR A 56 27.72 1.53 -22.98
C THR A 56 27.63 2.38 -24.25
N PRO A 57 27.33 3.68 -24.16
CA PRO A 57 27.37 4.51 -22.95
C PRO A 57 26.04 4.62 -22.18
N ALA A 58 25.02 3.82 -22.49
CA ALA A 58 23.76 3.88 -21.76
C ALA A 58 23.97 3.45 -20.29
N GLY A 59 23.61 4.33 -19.35
CA GLY A 59 23.78 4.12 -17.90
C GLY A 59 22.47 4.10 -17.12
N SER A 60 21.32 4.18 -17.80
CA SER A 60 20.00 4.21 -17.19
C SER A 60 18.98 3.49 -18.06
N THR A 61 17.94 2.96 -17.42
CA THR A 61 16.80 2.32 -18.05
C THR A 61 15.56 2.47 -17.15
N THR A 62 14.39 2.12 -17.67
CA THR A 62 13.13 2.04 -16.92
C THR A 62 12.83 0.57 -16.63
N LEU A 63 12.31 0.26 -15.44
CA LEU A 63 11.82 -1.08 -15.11
C LEU A 63 10.34 -1.19 -15.48
N ASP A 64 9.81 -2.40 -15.72
CA ASP A 64 8.45 -2.60 -16.23
C ASP A 64 7.61 -3.42 -15.24
N GLY A 65 7.54 -2.97 -13.99
CA GLY A 65 6.77 -3.66 -12.94
C GLY A 65 5.27 -3.61 -13.22
N ASN A 66 4.51 -4.67 -12.93
CA ASN A 66 3.07 -4.57 -12.98
C ASN A 66 2.53 -3.71 -11.81
N ALA A 67 1.54 -2.86 -12.11
CA ALA A 67 0.94 -2.00 -11.09
C ALA A 67 0.26 -2.84 -9.98
N PRO A 68 0.51 -2.54 -8.69
CA PRO A 68 -0.24 -3.11 -7.58
C PRO A 68 -1.73 -2.76 -7.64
N VAL A 69 -2.58 -3.66 -7.15
CA VAL A 69 -4.04 -3.44 -7.10
C VAL A 69 -4.50 -3.20 -5.67
N GLY A 70 -5.45 -2.27 -5.50
CA GLY A 70 -6.08 -2.01 -4.20
C GLY A 70 -5.10 -1.45 -3.18
N ALA A 71 -4.99 -2.11 -2.02
CA ALA A 71 -4.08 -1.71 -0.93
C ALA A 71 -2.64 -2.23 -1.10
N ALA A 72 -2.36 -3.04 -2.13
CA ALA A 72 -1.04 -3.63 -2.33
C ALA A 72 0.01 -2.56 -2.68
N ILE A 73 1.27 -2.83 -2.32
CA ILE A 73 2.43 -1.99 -2.62
C ILE A 73 3.45 -2.84 -3.36
N GLY A 74 3.97 -2.32 -4.46
CA GLY A 74 5.12 -2.88 -5.17
C GLY A 74 6.37 -2.11 -4.75
N THR A 75 7.48 -2.81 -4.54
CA THR A 75 8.74 -2.17 -4.14
C THR A 75 9.91 -2.85 -4.84
N TRP A 76 10.69 -2.07 -5.57
CA TRP A 76 11.97 -2.46 -6.14
C TRP A 76 13.05 -2.50 -5.07
N THR A 77 13.85 -3.58 -5.07
CA THR A 77 15.02 -3.71 -4.20
C THR A 77 16.22 -4.19 -5.02
N LEU A 78 17.41 -3.66 -4.69
CA LEU A 78 18.65 -4.11 -5.33
C LEU A 78 19.12 -5.38 -4.63
N VAL A 79 19.07 -6.52 -5.33
CA VAL A 79 19.57 -7.80 -4.80
C VAL A 79 21.08 -7.92 -4.98
N THR A 80 21.61 -7.52 -6.14
CA THR A 80 23.05 -7.56 -6.47
C THR A 80 23.44 -6.47 -7.47
N GLY A 81 24.72 -6.07 -7.49
CA GLY A 81 25.25 -5.11 -8.46
C GLY A 81 25.27 -3.69 -7.90
N SER A 82 24.90 -2.71 -8.74
CA SER A 82 24.88 -1.28 -8.36
C SER A 82 23.78 -0.53 -9.11
N GLY A 83 23.22 0.49 -8.49
CA GLY A 83 22.21 1.37 -9.06
C GLY A 83 21.36 1.98 -7.97
N THR A 84 20.58 3.00 -8.32
CA THR A 84 19.59 3.64 -7.44
C THR A 84 18.29 3.79 -8.20
N PHE A 85 17.17 3.48 -7.55
CA PHE A 85 15.86 3.73 -8.11
C PHE A 85 15.55 5.23 -8.03
N ALA A 86 14.95 5.80 -9.08
CA ALA A 86 14.43 7.16 -9.04
C ALA A 86 13.24 7.24 -8.06
N ASP A 87 12.36 6.24 -8.13
CA ASP A 87 11.38 5.88 -7.11
C ASP A 87 11.36 4.35 -7.01
N ALA A 88 11.44 3.80 -5.81
CA ALA A 88 11.42 2.36 -5.60
C ALA A 88 9.99 1.78 -5.59
N ASN A 89 8.94 2.61 -5.50
CA ASN A 89 7.56 2.17 -5.44
C ASN A 89 6.73 2.54 -6.68
N ASP A 90 7.39 3.14 -7.68
CA ASP A 90 6.79 3.41 -8.99
C ASP A 90 7.20 2.29 -9.97
N PRO A 91 6.25 1.55 -10.55
CA PRO A 91 6.54 0.50 -11.51
C PRO A 91 7.27 0.98 -12.77
#